data_AF-A0A847L6Q0-F1
#
_entry.id   AF-A0A847L6Q0-F1
#
_cell.length_a   1.000
_cell.length_b   1.000
_cell.length_c   1.000
_cell.angle_alpha   90.00
_cell.angle_beta   90.00
_cell.angle_gamma   90.00
#
_symmetry.space_group_name_H-M   'P 1'
#
loop_
_entity.id
_entity.type
_entity.pdbx_description
1 polymer ?
#
loop_
_entity_poly.entity_id
_entity_poly.type
_entity_poly.pdbx_seq_one_letter_code
_entity_poly.pdbx_strand_id
1 'polypeptide(L)'
;MRSRLALVFVVLLGLAGPPVSACDADLVALFTGERPNDVFLQSVNLLAVQAKAFGSSIDDPEKGAAEALATLMKTWVTFDNRFSQSPPSWAAADGQWTPKFKELADDIGAIDRDFRAGQTAPAHIKVLAFVRKLVKLFDQMPKTPDKEALISFSMGFQTLSEAVQTRDVKTFELGLADLASGALLFRANLASPTSAEALAFLDRVDQLQRTYAEAPGTLSVTLNMLVGITEDAFGKMNTKAREQAGGK
;
A
#
# COMPACT_ATOMS: atom_id res chain seq x y z
N MET A 1 -1.56 -18.92 41.50
CA MET A 1 -2.50 -18.38 40.49
C MET A 1 -2.14 -16.95 40.01
N ARG A 2 -0.85 -16.57 39.92
CA ARG A 2 -0.44 -15.22 39.46
C ARG A 2 0.19 -15.18 38.05
N SER A 3 0.56 -16.33 37.46
CA SER A 3 1.23 -16.39 36.14
C SER A 3 0.31 -16.50 34.93
N ARG A 4 -1.03 -16.55 35.10
CA ARG A 4 -1.97 -16.63 33.96
C ARG A 4 -2.54 -15.28 33.52
N LEU A 5 -2.40 -14.22 34.33
CA LEU A 5 -2.86 -12.87 33.94
C LEU A 5 -1.86 -12.15 33.01
N ALA A 6 -0.56 -12.44 33.10
CA ALA A 6 0.45 -11.79 32.26
C ALA A 6 0.34 -12.21 30.77
N LEU A 7 -0.11 -13.44 30.49
CA LEU A 7 -0.23 -13.94 29.11
C LEU A 7 -1.45 -13.32 28.37
N VAL A 8 -2.50 -12.95 29.09
CA VAL A 8 -3.70 -12.32 28.50
C VAL A 8 -3.43 -10.86 28.13
N PHE A 9 -2.55 -10.17 28.86
CA PHE A 9 -2.20 -8.78 28.57
C PHE A 9 -1.31 -8.62 27.32
N VAL A 10 -0.44 -9.59 27.02
CA VAL A 10 0.42 -9.57 25.83
C VAL A 10 -0.37 -9.86 24.54
N VAL A 11 -1.46 -10.63 24.61
CA VAL A 11 -2.34 -10.90 23.46
C VAL A 11 -3.21 -9.68 23.11
N LEU A 12 -3.63 -8.88 24.10
CA LEU A 12 -4.45 -7.69 23.89
C LEU A 12 -3.64 -6.46 23.39
N LEU A 13 -2.35 -6.36 23.73
CA LEU A 13 -1.47 -5.31 23.21
C LEU A 13 -1.01 -5.55 21.76
N GLY A 14 -1.18 -6.77 21.21
CA GLY A 14 -0.83 -7.09 19.82
C GLY A 14 -1.86 -6.65 18.78
N LEU A 15 -3.03 -6.13 19.20
CA LEU A 15 -4.10 -5.68 18.31
C LEU A 15 -4.16 -4.15 18.16
N ALA A 16 -3.45 -3.41 19.01
CA ALA A 16 -3.15 -2.00 18.75
C ALA A 16 -1.97 -1.94 17.79
N GLY A 17 -2.24 -2.27 16.52
CA GLY A 17 -1.27 -2.06 15.45
C GLY A 17 -0.80 -0.61 15.47
N PRO A 18 0.47 -0.32 15.14
CA PRO A 18 0.91 1.06 14.95
C PRO A 18 -0.06 1.76 13.99
N PRO A 19 -0.30 3.08 14.14
CA PRO A 19 -1.09 3.82 13.16
C PRO A 19 -0.49 3.52 11.79
N VAL A 20 -1.26 2.86 10.93
CA VAL A 20 -0.82 2.45 9.60
C VAL A 20 -0.71 3.73 8.78
N SER A 21 0.44 4.38 8.92
CA SER A 21 0.65 5.73 8.43
C SER A 21 0.97 5.66 6.94
N ALA A 22 -0.05 5.89 6.12
CA ALA A 22 0.04 6.56 4.81
C ALA A 22 1.14 6.13 3.82
N CYS A 23 1.50 4.85 3.73
CA CYS A 23 2.68 4.42 2.97
C CYS A 23 2.55 4.54 1.43
N ASP A 24 1.34 4.43 0.87
CA ASP A 24 1.15 4.35 -0.59
C ASP A 24 0.64 5.63 -1.25
N ALA A 25 0.08 6.59 -0.50
CA ALA A 25 -0.34 7.87 -1.07
C ALA A 25 0.87 8.72 -1.50
N ASP A 26 1.97 8.67 -0.74
CA ASP A 26 3.23 9.31 -1.12
C ASP A 26 3.85 8.62 -2.35
N LEU A 27 3.68 7.30 -2.49
CA LEU A 27 4.09 6.57 -3.68
C LEU A 27 3.32 7.05 -4.92
N VAL A 28 1.99 7.14 -4.84
CA VAL A 28 1.18 7.69 -5.95
C VAL A 28 1.61 9.13 -6.27
N ALA A 29 1.94 9.94 -5.28
CA ALA A 29 2.46 11.30 -5.51
C ALA A 29 3.79 11.30 -6.28
N LEU A 30 4.70 10.35 -6.01
CA LEU A 30 5.96 10.19 -6.76
C LEU A 30 5.74 9.85 -8.24
N PHE A 31 4.74 9.02 -8.55
CA PHE A 31 4.38 8.71 -9.93
C PHE A 31 3.78 9.90 -10.67
N THR A 32 2.96 10.67 -9.98
CA THR A 32 2.12 11.71 -10.59
C THR A 32 2.83 13.07 -10.69
N GLY A 33 3.83 13.34 -9.84
CA GLY A 33 4.58 14.59 -9.82
C GLY A 33 5.44 14.88 -11.06
N GLU A 34 5.84 13.87 -11.83
CA GLU A 34 6.70 14.05 -13.01
C GLU A 34 5.98 14.63 -14.23
N ARG A 35 4.64 14.50 -14.27
CA ARG A 35 3.82 14.98 -15.38
C ARG A 35 2.63 15.74 -14.80
N PRO A 36 2.86 16.95 -14.28
CA PRO A 36 1.84 17.70 -13.53
C PRO A 36 0.63 18.08 -14.37
N ASN A 37 0.68 17.99 -15.71
CA ASN A 37 -0.43 18.27 -16.62
C ASN A 37 -1.14 17.01 -17.14
N ASP A 38 -0.70 15.81 -16.75
CA ASP A 38 -1.33 14.57 -17.15
C ASP A 38 -2.59 14.35 -16.30
N VAL A 39 -3.75 14.45 -16.94
CA VAL A 39 -5.04 14.44 -16.23
C VAL A 39 -5.35 13.07 -15.61
N PHE A 40 -4.84 11.98 -16.20
CA PHE A 40 -4.98 10.66 -15.60
C PHE A 40 -4.22 10.60 -14.29
N LEU A 41 -2.95 11.02 -14.31
CA LEU A 41 -2.08 11.03 -13.12
C LEU A 41 -2.64 11.94 -12.02
N GLN A 42 -3.11 13.14 -12.36
CA GLN A 42 -3.79 14.02 -11.40
C GLN A 42 -5.01 13.36 -10.75
N SER A 43 -5.80 12.61 -11.53
CA SER A 43 -7.01 11.97 -11.02
C SER A 43 -6.69 10.78 -10.10
N VAL A 44 -5.65 9.99 -10.42
CA VAL A 44 -5.17 8.92 -9.52
C VAL A 44 -4.61 9.51 -8.22
N ASN A 45 -3.85 10.60 -8.30
CA ASN A 45 -3.36 11.30 -7.10
C ASN A 45 -4.51 11.82 -6.22
N LEU A 46 -5.54 12.41 -6.84
CA LEU A 46 -6.71 12.87 -6.11
C LEU A 46 -7.42 11.70 -5.39
N LEU A 47 -7.56 10.54 -6.04
CA LEU A 47 -8.10 9.34 -5.38
C LEU A 47 -7.28 8.92 -4.17
N ALA A 48 -5.95 8.85 -4.30
CA ALA A 48 -5.08 8.49 -3.19
C ALA A 48 -5.19 9.49 -2.01
N VAL A 49 -5.30 10.79 -2.30
CA VAL A 49 -5.50 11.84 -1.30
C VAL A 49 -6.85 11.68 -0.58
N GLN A 50 -7.94 11.44 -1.32
CA GLN A 50 -9.27 11.24 -0.72
C GLN A 50 -9.34 9.94 0.10
N ALA A 51 -8.69 8.88 -0.36
CA ALA A 51 -8.58 7.62 0.37
C ALA A 51 -7.81 7.81 1.69
N LYS A 52 -6.68 8.55 1.65
CA LYS A 52 -5.92 8.92 2.86
C LYS A 52 -6.75 9.77 3.82
N ALA A 53 -7.52 10.74 3.31
CA ALA A 53 -8.39 11.59 4.12
C ALA A 53 -9.44 10.74 4.85
N PHE A 54 -10.12 9.83 4.13
CA PHE A 54 -11.06 8.90 4.74
C PHE A 54 -10.37 7.98 5.78
N GLY A 55 -9.28 7.30 5.42
CA GLY A 55 -8.56 6.42 6.34
C GLY A 55 -8.06 7.13 7.61
N SER A 56 -7.67 8.41 7.51
CA SER A 56 -7.23 9.21 8.67
C SER A 56 -8.39 9.70 9.56
N SER A 57 -9.61 9.72 9.01
CA SER A 57 -10.82 10.15 9.71
C SER A 57 -11.61 8.98 10.30
N ILE A 58 -11.38 7.75 9.84
CA ILE A 58 -12.25 6.61 10.13
C ILE A 58 -12.28 6.22 11.62
N ASP A 59 -11.19 6.48 12.33
CA ASP A 59 -11.03 6.20 13.76
C ASP A 59 -11.30 7.44 14.63
N ASP A 60 -11.67 8.57 14.03
CA ASP A 60 -11.91 9.84 14.71
C ASP A 60 -13.32 10.39 14.38
N PRO A 61 -14.29 10.27 15.30
CA PRO A 61 -15.67 10.67 15.05
C PRO A 61 -15.82 12.18 14.80
N GLU A 62 -14.84 13.01 15.20
CA GLU A 62 -14.86 14.46 14.97
C GLU A 62 -14.37 14.84 13.57
N LYS A 63 -13.72 13.93 12.84
CA LYS A 63 -13.12 14.20 11.51
C LYS A 63 -14.04 13.93 10.32
N GLY A 64 -15.33 13.65 10.54
CA GLY A 64 -16.31 13.59 9.46
C GLY A 64 -16.08 12.43 8.46
N ALA A 65 -15.76 11.23 8.94
CA ALA A 65 -15.45 10.07 8.09
C ALA A 65 -16.51 9.75 7.02
N ALA A 66 -17.80 9.96 7.32
CA ALA A 66 -18.87 9.76 6.35
C ALA A 66 -18.78 10.72 5.15
N GLU A 67 -18.41 11.98 5.39
CA GLU A 67 -18.22 12.98 4.33
C GLU A 67 -16.96 12.69 3.50
N ALA A 68 -15.88 12.29 4.17
CA ALA A 68 -14.65 11.86 3.52
C ALA A 68 -14.89 10.64 2.60
N LEU A 69 -15.65 9.64 3.07
CA LEU A 69 -16.03 8.48 2.26
C LEU A 69 -16.89 8.88 1.06
N ALA A 70 -17.91 9.72 1.27
CA ALA A 70 -18.75 10.20 0.18
C ALA A 70 -17.93 10.94 -0.90
N THR A 71 -16.93 11.72 -0.48
CA THR A 71 -16.01 12.42 -1.37
C THR A 71 -15.11 11.44 -2.14
N LEU A 72 -14.57 10.42 -1.47
CA LEU A 72 -13.81 9.35 -2.10
C LEU A 72 -14.65 8.63 -3.17
N MET A 73 -15.87 8.19 -2.83
CA MET A 73 -16.76 7.50 -3.77
C MET A 73 -17.13 8.36 -4.98
N LYS A 74 -17.43 9.66 -4.76
CA LYS A 74 -17.70 10.60 -5.86
C LYS A 74 -16.49 10.76 -6.78
N THR A 75 -15.30 10.86 -6.19
CA THR A 75 -14.05 10.95 -6.93
C THR A 75 -13.80 9.68 -7.74
N TRP A 76 -14.05 8.50 -7.14
CA TRP A 76 -13.96 7.20 -7.82
C TRP A 76 -14.89 7.11 -9.02
N VAL A 77 -16.18 7.42 -8.87
CA VAL A 77 -17.15 7.39 -9.98
C VAL A 77 -16.72 8.34 -11.12
N THR A 78 -16.21 9.52 -10.78
CA THR A 78 -15.69 10.47 -11.78
C THR A 78 -14.49 9.91 -12.53
N PHE A 79 -13.58 9.26 -11.82
CA PHE A 79 -12.39 8.62 -12.38
C PHE A 79 -12.75 7.42 -13.27
N ASP A 80 -13.58 6.50 -12.75
CA ASP A 80 -14.03 5.30 -13.44
C ASP A 80 -14.74 5.62 -14.75
N ASN A 81 -15.73 6.51 -14.72
CA ASN A 81 -16.47 6.95 -15.91
C ASN A 81 -15.56 7.53 -17.00
N ARG A 82 -14.42 8.12 -16.61
CA ARG A 82 -13.50 8.75 -17.54
C ARG A 82 -12.51 7.77 -18.15
N PHE A 83 -12.01 6.81 -17.38
CA PHE A 83 -10.82 6.05 -17.76
C PHE A 83 -11.04 4.55 -17.93
N SER A 84 -12.10 3.95 -17.37
CA SER A 84 -12.29 2.49 -17.46
C SER A 84 -12.53 2.00 -18.89
N GLN A 85 -13.20 2.81 -19.72
CA GLN A 85 -13.44 2.53 -21.14
C GLN A 85 -12.52 3.35 -22.07
N SER A 86 -11.71 4.23 -21.52
CA SER A 86 -10.83 5.14 -22.27
C SER A 86 -9.46 5.22 -21.57
N PRO A 87 -8.69 4.12 -21.60
CA PRO A 87 -7.35 4.10 -21.04
C PRO A 87 -6.46 5.20 -21.67
N PRO A 88 -5.48 5.72 -20.93
CA PRO A 88 -4.37 6.46 -21.52
C PRO A 88 -3.68 5.63 -22.62
N SER A 89 -3.04 6.30 -23.58
CA SER A 89 -2.45 5.63 -24.75
C SER A 89 -1.47 4.51 -24.40
N TRP A 90 -0.68 4.68 -23.33
CA TRP A 90 0.26 3.67 -22.85
C TRP A 90 -0.41 2.45 -22.21
N ALA A 91 -1.68 2.56 -21.78
CA ALA A 91 -2.48 1.46 -21.24
C ALA A 91 -3.46 0.86 -22.27
N ALA A 92 -3.49 1.36 -23.50
CA ALA A 92 -4.48 0.94 -24.50
C ALA A 92 -4.42 -0.56 -24.84
N ALA A 93 -3.24 -1.17 -24.70
CA ALA A 93 -3.01 -2.60 -24.91
C ALA A 93 -3.04 -3.43 -23.61
N ASP A 94 -3.34 -2.81 -22.46
CA ASP A 94 -3.42 -3.52 -21.18
C ASP A 94 -4.69 -4.39 -21.15
N GLY A 95 -4.55 -5.69 -21.41
CA GLY A 95 -5.64 -6.65 -21.32
C GLY A 95 -6.23 -6.79 -19.91
N GLN A 96 -5.56 -6.27 -18.88
CA GLN A 96 -6.03 -6.24 -17.49
C GLN A 96 -6.66 -4.90 -17.10
N TRP A 97 -6.78 -3.93 -18.01
CA TRP A 97 -7.30 -2.60 -17.69
C TRP A 97 -8.70 -2.65 -17.05
N THR A 98 -9.69 -3.20 -17.75
CA THR A 98 -11.05 -3.33 -17.23
C THR A 98 -11.12 -4.18 -15.96
N PRO A 99 -10.45 -5.36 -15.86
CA PRO A 99 -10.34 -6.09 -14.61
C PRO A 99 -9.81 -5.25 -13.42
N LYS A 100 -8.78 -4.41 -13.61
CA LYS A 100 -8.23 -3.54 -12.56
C LYS A 100 -9.27 -2.56 -12.04
N PHE A 101 -10.06 -1.94 -12.92
CA PHE A 101 -11.14 -1.03 -12.52
C PHE A 101 -12.25 -1.76 -11.76
N LYS A 102 -12.61 -2.97 -12.20
CA LYS A 102 -13.56 -3.81 -11.48
C LYS A 102 -13.08 -4.13 -10.06
N GLU A 103 -11.82 -4.52 -9.92
CA GLU A 103 -11.21 -4.80 -8.60
C GLU A 103 -11.29 -3.58 -7.67
N LEU A 104 -10.93 -2.40 -8.17
CA LEU A 104 -11.01 -1.15 -7.43
C LEU A 104 -12.46 -0.76 -7.05
N ALA A 105 -13.43 -1.00 -7.95
CA ALA A 105 -14.85 -0.78 -7.65
C ALA A 105 -15.36 -1.72 -6.56
N ASP A 106 -14.97 -3.00 -6.61
CA ASP A 106 -15.33 -4.01 -5.61
C ASP A 106 -14.75 -3.62 -4.24
N ASP A 107 -13.51 -3.10 -4.20
CA ASP A 107 -12.90 -2.58 -2.97
C ASP A 107 -13.65 -1.36 -2.40
N ILE A 108 -13.98 -0.36 -3.23
CA ILE A 108 -14.77 0.82 -2.80
C ILE A 108 -16.14 0.42 -2.24
N GLY A 109 -16.83 -0.51 -2.91
CA GLY A 109 -18.10 -1.03 -2.42
C GLY A 109 -17.97 -1.79 -1.10
N ALA A 110 -16.87 -2.52 -0.93
CA ALA A 110 -16.58 -3.20 0.33
C ALA A 110 -16.24 -2.23 1.47
N ILE A 111 -15.50 -1.16 1.19
CA ILE A 111 -15.20 -0.10 2.16
C ILE A 111 -16.50 0.55 2.66
N ASP A 112 -17.40 0.96 1.76
CA ASP A 112 -18.68 1.61 2.15
C ASP A 112 -19.56 0.67 2.99
N ARG A 113 -19.68 -0.60 2.57
CA ARG A 113 -20.44 -1.60 3.30
C ARG A 113 -19.91 -1.81 4.72
N ASP A 114 -18.61 -2.03 4.86
CA ASP A 114 -17.99 -2.31 6.15
C ASP A 114 -18.06 -1.08 7.07
N PHE A 115 -17.84 0.13 6.53
CA PHE A 115 -17.97 1.38 7.28
C PHE A 115 -19.41 1.61 7.79
N ARG A 116 -20.42 1.43 6.94
CA ARG A 116 -21.84 1.56 7.33
C ARG A 116 -22.27 0.52 8.36
N ALA A 117 -21.62 -0.64 8.38
CA ALA A 117 -21.82 -1.67 9.40
C ALA A 117 -21.11 -1.36 10.73
N GLY A 118 -20.44 -0.20 10.86
CA GLY A 118 -19.66 0.18 12.03
C GLY A 118 -18.32 -0.57 12.15
N GLN A 119 -17.88 -1.24 11.09
CA GLN A 119 -16.64 -2.02 11.07
C GLN A 119 -15.48 -1.16 10.57
N THR A 120 -15.03 -0.21 11.40
CA THR A 120 -13.99 0.76 11.02
C THR A 120 -12.65 0.10 10.70
N ALA A 121 -12.18 -0.85 11.52
CA ALA A 121 -10.92 -1.53 11.26
C ALA A 121 -10.90 -2.32 9.93
N PRO A 122 -11.90 -3.17 9.60
CA PRO A 122 -12.02 -3.78 8.28
C PRO A 122 -12.06 -2.77 7.13
N ALA A 123 -12.83 -1.69 7.28
CA ALA A 123 -12.89 -0.64 6.26
C ALA A 123 -11.53 0.05 6.08
N HIS A 124 -10.79 0.35 7.16
CA HIS A 124 -9.45 0.92 7.12
C HIS A 124 -8.49 0.00 6.32
N ILE A 125 -8.47 -1.30 6.64
CA ILE A 125 -7.63 -2.28 5.91
C ILE A 125 -7.93 -2.27 4.41
N LYS A 126 -9.21 -2.18 4.03
CA LYS A 126 -9.60 -2.15 2.61
C LYS A 126 -9.25 -0.86 1.91
N VAL A 127 -9.24 0.28 2.60
CA VAL A 127 -8.75 1.55 2.05
C VAL A 127 -7.27 1.44 1.70
N LEU A 128 -6.46 0.82 2.56
CA LEU A 128 -5.04 0.59 2.27
C LEU A 128 -4.87 -0.30 1.03
N ALA A 129 -5.63 -1.40 0.96
CA ALA A 129 -5.63 -2.27 -0.21
C ALA A 129 -6.02 -1.53 -1.50
N PHE A 130 -7.06 -0.69 -1.44
CA PHE A 130 -7.49 0.15 -2.55
C PHE A 130 -6.36 1.07 -3.03
N VAL A 131 -5.68 1.79 -2.13
CA VAL A 131 -4.58 2.70 -2.49
C VAL A 131 -3.40 1.94 -3.11
N ARG A 132 -3.02 0.78 -2.57
CA ARG A 132 -1.97 -0.07 -3.16
C ARG A 132 -2.33 -0.51 -4.58
N LYS A 133 -3.57 -0.91 -4.80
CA LYS A 133 -4.05 -1.34 -6.12
C LYS A 133 -4.15 -0.20 -7.13
N LEU A 134 -4.24 1.07 -6.72
CA LEU A 134 -4.11 2.20 -7.64
C LEU A 134 -2.76 2.18 -8.36
N VAL A 135 -1.70 1.67 -7.72
CA VAL A 135 -0.36 1.59 -8.32
C VAL A 135 -0.32 0.61 -9.50
N LYS A 136 -1.17 -0.44 -9.51
CA LYS A 136 -1.32 -1.36 -10.66
C LYS A 136 -1.75 -0.65 -11.94
N LEU A 137 -2.37 0.53 -11.82
CA LEU A 137 -2.75 1.31 -12.99
C LEU A 137 -1.52 1.85 -13.74
N PHE A 138 -0.34 1.87 -13.13
CA PHE A 138 0.91 2.31 -13.76
C PHE A 138 1.74 1.16 -14.38
N ASP A 139 1.27 -0.09 -14.35
CA ASP A 139 2.06 -1.25 -14.82
C ASP A 139 2.60 -1.06 -16.25
N GLN A 140 1.74 -0.59 -17.17
CA GLN A 140 2.11 -0.36 -18.57
C GLN A 140 2.67 1.04 -18.83
N MET A 141 2.74 1.89 -17.81
CA MET A 141 3.32 3.22 -17.95
C MET A 141 4.83 3.10 -18.14
N PRO A 142 5.43 3.76 -19.17
CA PRO A 142 6.87 3.85 -19.29
C PRO A 142 7.47 4.49 -18.04
N LYS A 143 8.31 3.73 -17.34
CA LYS A 143 8.87 4.11 -16.03
C LYS A 143 10.32 3.65 -15.91
N THR A 144 11.05 4.31 -15.02
CA THR A 144 12.43 3.97 -14.70
C THR A 144 12.48 2.73 -13.81
N PRO A 145 13.60 1.99 -13.77
CA PRO A 145 13.71 0.74 -12.99
C PRO A 145 13.48 0.91 -11.49
N ASP A 146 13.86 2.05 -10.92
CA ASP A 146 13.58 2.40 -9.53
C ASP A 146 12.07 2.50 -9.27
N LYS A 147 11.32 3.13 -10.17
CA LYS A 147 9.86 3.20 -10.09
C LYS A 147 9.21 1.83 -10.23
N GLU A 148 9.71 0.99 -11.14
CA GLU A 148 9.27 -0.40 -11.25
C GLU A 148 9.42 -1.13 -9.90
N ALA A 149 10.57 -0.96 -9.24
CA ALA A 149 10.81 -1.56 -7.93
C ALA A 149 9.82 -1.06 -6.87
N LEU A 150 9.46 0.24 -6.88
CA LEU A 150 8.47 0.77 -5.95
C LEU A 150 7.08 0.15 -6.15
N ILE A 151 6.68 -0.15 -7.39
CA ILE A 151 5.44 -0.90 -7.66
C ILE A 151 5.55 -2.31 -7.08
N SER A 152 6.67 -3.00 -7.34
CA SER A 152 6.89 -4.35 -6.79
C SER A 152 6.83 -4.36 -5.26
N PHE A 153 7.36 -3.33 -4.59
CA PHE A 153 7.25 -3.21 -3.13
C PHE A 153 5.82 -3.05 -2.65
N SER A 154 5.06 -2.09 -3.21
CA SER A 154 3.66 -1.85 -2.82
C SER A 154 2.79 -3.09 -3.05
N MET A 155 3.01 -3.79 -4.17
CA MET A 155 2.32 -5.04 -4.48
C MET A 155 2.75 -6.19 -3.55
N GLY A 156 4.04 -6.32 -3.28
CA GLY A 156 4.56 -7.31 -2.33
C GLY A 156 3.97 -7.12 -0.93
N PHE A 157 3.85 -5.88 -0.44
CA PHE A 157 3.20 -5.57 0.83
C PHE A 157 1.70 -5.88 0.81
N GLN A 158 1.00 -5.61 -0.29
CA GLN A 158 -0.40 -6.02 -0.41
C GLN A 158 -0.54 -7.54 -0.28
N THR A 159 0.27 -8.30 -1.00
CA THR A 159 0.28 -9.76 -0.98
C THR A 159 0.65 -10.31 0.41
N LEU A 160 1.67 -9.75 1.06
CA LEU A 160 2.08 -10.13 2.43
C LEU A 160 0.98 -9.84 3.45
N SER A 161 0.35 -8.67 3.37
CA SER A 161 -0.74 -8.29 4.26
C SER A 161 -1.93 -9.25 4.12
N GLU A 162 -2.31 -9.60 2.89
CA GLU A 162 -3.37 -10.58 2.63
C GLU A 162 -3.00 -11.95 3.19
N ALA A 163 -1.78 -12.42 2.93
CA ALA A 163 -1.28 -13.70 3.41
C ALA A 163 -1.27 -13.80 4.94
N VAL A 164 -0.88 -12.73 5.64
CA VAL A 164 -0.92 -12.68 7.11
C VAL A 164 -2.36 -12.79 7.61
N GLN A 165 -3.30 -12.10 6.97
CA GLN A 165 -4.72 -12.10 7.38
C GLN A 165 -5.38 -13.46 7.15
N THR A 166 -5.10 -14.11 6.01
CA THR A 166 -5.66 -15.41 5.63
C THR A 166 -4.85 -16.60 6.18
N ARG A 167 -3.68 -16.33 6.76
CA ARG A 167 -2.67 -17.32 7.17
C ARG A 167 -2.21 -18.22 6.01
N ASP A 168 -2.21 -17.69 4.79
CA ASP A 168 -1.76 -18.41 3.61
C ASP A 168 -0.26 -18.26 3.39
N VAL A 169 0.46 -19.32 3.73
CA VAL A 169 1.91 -19.42 3.56
C VAL A 169 2.35 -19.24 2.10
N LYS A 170 1.62 -19.79 1.13
CA LYS A 170 2.03 -19.71 -0.28
C LYS A 170 1.92 -18.29 -0.79
N THR A 171 0.83 -17.62 -0.45
CA THR A 171 0.66 -16.20 -0.76
C THR A 171 1.73 -15.35 -0.06
N PHE A 172 2.12 -15.69 1.17
CA PHE A 172 3.21 -15.00 1.86
C PHE A 172 4.54 -15.12 1.10
N GLU A 173 4.88 -16.32 0.62
CA GLU A 173 6.09 -16.57 -0.17
C GLU A 173 6.10 -15.78 -1.48
N LEU A 174 4.95 -15.64 -2.15
CA LEU A 174 4.81 -14.80 -3.34
C LEU A 174 5.10 -13.33 -3.00
N GLY A 175 4.52 -12.80 -1.93
CA GLY A 175 4.77 -11.44 -1.50
C GLY A 175 6.24 -11.19 -1.12
N LEU A 176 6.90 -12.16 -0.48
CA LEU A 176 8.35 -12.08 -0.22
C LEU A 176 9.18 -12.08 -1.49
N ALA A 177 8.80 -12.88 -2.50
CA ALA A 177 9.48 -12.91 -3.79
C ALA A 177 9.35 -11.59 -4.56
N ASP A 178 8.19 -10.93 -4.49
CA ASP A 178 7.97 -9.61 -5.06
C ASP A 178 8.86 -8.56 -4.37
N LEU A 179 8.91 -8.55 -3.02
CA LEU A 179 9.83 -7.67 -2.28
C LEU A 179 11.30 -7.95 -2.63
N ALA A 180 11.69 -9.22 -2.76
CA ALA A 180 13.05 -9.62 -3.12
C ALA A 180 13.45 -9.05 -4.48
N SER A 181 12.57 -9.24 -5.47
CA SER A 181 12.79 -8.82 -6.85
C SER A 181 12.86 -7.30 -6.95
N GLY A 182 11.95 -6.60 -6.27
CA GLY A 182 12.00 -5.15 -6.11
C GLY A 182 13.32 -4.70 -5.46
N ALA A 183 13.79 -5.37 -4.41
CA ALA A 183 15.00 -4.99 -3.69
C ALA A 183 16.25 -5.14 -4.55
N LEU A 184 16.34 -6.21 -5.34
CA LEU A 184 17.41 -6.41 -6.31
C LEU A 184 17.41 -5.31 -7.38
N LEU A 185 16.24 -5.04 -7.96
CA LEU A 185 16.09 -4.01 -8.99
C LEU A 185 16.43 -2.62 -8.44
N PHE A 186 15.93 -2.30 -7.25
CA PHE A 186 16.17 -1.03 -6.60
C PHE A 186 17.66 -0.84 -6.32
N ARG A 187 18.33 -1.83 -5.70
CA ARG A 187 19.77 -1.80 -5.43
C ARG A 187 20.62 -1.57 -6.67
N ALA A 188 20.27 -2.23 -7.77
CA ALA A 188 21.00 -2.09 -9.04
C ALA A 188 20.90 -0.67 -9.64
N ASN A 189 19.88 0.10 -9.23
CA ASN A 189 19.58 1.42 -9.77
C ASN A 189 19.66 2.54 -8.72
N LEU A 190 20.14 2.23 -7.51
CA LEU A 190 20.38 3.21 -6.46
C LEU A 190 21.48 4.20 -6.88
N ALA A 191 21.15 5.49 -6.94
CA ALA A 191 22.14 6.54 -7.18
C ALA A 191 23.14 6.64 -6.01
N SER A 192 24.41 6.96 -6.29
CA SER A 192 25.50 6.94 -5.29
C SER A 192 25.33 7.83 -4.05
N PRO A 193 24.54 8.93 -4.03
CA PRO A 193 24.02 9.48 -2.78
C PRO A 193 22.61 8.92 -2.54
N THR A 194 22.52 7.68 -2.07
CA THR A 194 21.25 7.09 -1.63
C THR A 194 20.87 7.64 -0.26
N SER A 195 19.58 7.92 -0.02
CA SER A 195 19.11 8.37 1.30
C SER A 195 19.28 7.26 2.34
N ALA A 196 19.54 7.63 3.59
CA ALA A 196 19.66 6.65 4.68
C ALA A 196 18.39 5.81 4.85
N GLU A 197 17.23 6.40 4.53
CA GLU A 197 15.92 5.75 4.56
C GLU A 197 15.80 4.61 3.54
N ALA A 198 16.36 4.76 2.33
CA ALA A 198 16.34 3.70 1.32
C ALA A 198 17.21 2.50 1.73
N LEU A 199 18.38 2.75 2.31
CA LEU A 199 19.23 1.68 2.85
C LEU A 199 18.57 0.98 4.03
N ALA A 200 17.99 1.76 4.96
CA ALA A 200 17.28 1.21 6.11
C ALA A 200 16.09 0.33 5.68
N PHE A 201 15.34 0.73 4.66
CA PHE A 201 14.27 -0.08 4.10
C PHE A 201 14.79 -1.41 3.52
N LEU A 202 15.85 -1.37 2.71
CA LEU A 202 16.44 -2.57 2.12
C LEU A 202 16.97 -3.54 3.19
N ASP A 203 17.56 -3.03 4.27
CA ASP A 203 17.99 -3.85 5.41
C ASP A 203 16.81 -4.55 6.10
N ARG A 204 15.63 -3.90 6.16
CA ARG A 204 14.41 -4.51 6.70
C ARG A 204 13.86 -5.61 5.79
N VAL A 205 13.90 -5.40 4.47
CA VAL A 205 13.53 -6.45 3.50
C VAL A 205 14.42 -7.67 3.71
N ASP A 206 15.74 -7.48 3.80
CA ASP A 206 16.69 -8.57 4.05
C ASP A 206 16.43 -9.27 5.40
N GLN A 207 16.11 -8.50 6.44
CA GLN A 207 15.77 -9.04 7.76
C GLN A 207 14.51 -9.92 7.70
N LEU A 208 13.44 -9.43 7.05
CA LEU A 208 12.19 -10.16 6.89
C LEU A 208 12.42 -11.49 6.15
N GLN A 209 13.19 -11.47 5.07
CA GLN A 209 13.53 -12.68 4.30
C GLN A 209 14.33 -13.69 5.12
N ARG A 210 15.36 -13.24 5.84
CA ARG A 210 16.17 -14.12 6.70
C ARG A 210 15.32 -14.76 7.80
N THR A 211 14.47 -13.99 8.46
CA THR A 211 13.57 -14.52 9.50
C THR A 211 12.59 -15.55 8.94
N TYR A 212 12.09 -15.38 7.71
CA TYR A 212 11.26 -16.41 7.08
C TYR A 212 12.07 -17.68 6.77
N ALA A 213 13.30 -17.53 6.27
CA ALA A 213 14.18 -18.64 5.91
C ALA A 213 14.62 -19.50 7.12
N GLU A 214 14.59 -18.96 8.34
CA GLU A 214 14.86 -19.71 9.58
C GLU A 214 13.75 -20.72 9.92
N ALA A 215 12.50 -20.46 9.48
CA ALA A 215 11.35 -21.32 9.73
C ALA A 215 10.36 -21.29 8.55
N PRO A 216 10.77 -21.78 7.36
CA PRO A 216 9.93 -21.73 6.17
C PRO A 216 8.64 -22.52 6.38
N GLY A 217 7.57 -22.07 5.76
CA GLY A 217 6.25 -22.69 5.90
C GLY A 217 5.46 -22.25 7.14
N THR A 218 6.01 -21.37 7.98
CA THR A 218 5.35 -20.92 9.22
C THR A 218 5.23 -19.41 9.28
N LEU A 219 4.00 -18.90 9.48
CA LEU A 219 3.73 -17.48 9.71
C LEU A 219 3.70 -17.18 11.21
N SER A 220 4.84 -16.79 11.76
CA SER A 220 4.99 -16.45 13.18
C SER A 220 4.52 -15.03 13.49
N VAL A 221 4.24 -14.75 14.77
CA VAL A 221 3.95 -13.39 15.25
C VAL A 221 5.11 -12.44 14.94
N THR A 222 6.34 -12.92 15.05
CA THR A 222 7.56 -12.15 14.70
C THR A 222 7.55 -11.75 13.22
N LEU A 223 7.18 -12.66 12.32
CA LEU A 223 7.09 -12.35 10.89
C LEU A 223 6.02 -11.29 10.61
N ASN A 224 4.84 -11.42 11.21
CA ASN A 224 3.79 -10.42 11.08
C ASN A 224 4.28 -9.03 11.55
N MET A 225 4.95 -8.96 12.70
CA MET A 225 5.53 -7.72 13.20
C MET A 225 6.59 -7.14 12.23
N LEU A 226 7.45 -8.01 11.67
CA LEU A 226 8.46 -7.58 10.70
C LEU A 226 7.84 -7.06 9.39
N VAL A 227 6.73 -7.62 8.91
CA VAL A 227 6.01 -7.07 7.75
C VAL A 227 5.63 -5.62 8.03
N GLY A 228 4.99 -5.34 9.17
CA GLY A 228 4.60 -3.97 9.53
C GLY A 228 5.78 -3.02 9.71
N ILE A 229 6.87 -3.46 10.33
CA ILE A 229 8.10 -2.65 10.48
C ILE A 229 8.75 -2.35 9.12
N THR A 230 8.76 -3.33 8.22
CA THR A 230 9.34 -3.18 6.87
C THR A 230 8.49 -2.23 6.04
N GLU A 231 7.17 -2.32 6.16
CA GLU A 231 6.24 -1.42 5.48
C GLU A 231 6.38 0.03 5.97
N ASP A 232 6.50 0.25 7.29
CA ASP A 232 6.75 1.58 7.86
C ASP A 232 8.07 2.19 7.33
N ALA A 233 9.12 1.38 7.19
CA ALA A 233 10.38 1.83 6.59
C ALA A 233 10.20 2.21 5.10
N PHE A 234 9.40 1.46 4.35
CA PHE A 234 9.03 1.79 2.97
C PHE A 234 8.28 3.12 2.89
N GLY A 235 7.29 3.34 3.75
CA GLY A 235 6.57 4.61 3.84
C GLY A 235 7.50 5.81 4.08
N LYS A 236 8.41 5.69 5.06
CA LYS A 236 9.42 6.73 5.35
C LYS A 236 10.33 7.03 4.17
N MET A 237 10.77 6.00 3.45
CA MET A 237 11.55 6.16 2.23
C MET A 237 10.77 6.94 1.17
N ASN A 238 9.48 6.60 0.94
CA ASN A 238 8.63 7.28 -0.03
C ASN A 238 8.38 8.75 0.36
N THR A 239 8.08 9.04 1.63
CA THR A 239 7.94 10.40 2.13
C THR A 239 9.21 11.21 1.88
N LYS A 240 10.38 10.63 2.18
CA LYS A 240 11.67 11.31 1.98
C LYS A 240 11.95 11.60 0.50
N ALA A 241 11.70 10.62 -0.36
CA ALA A 241 11.85 10.79 -1.81
C ALA A 241 10.93 11.90 -2.33
N ARG A 242 9.68 11.98 -1.82
CA ARG A 242 8.73 13.02 -2.20
C ARG A 242 9.20 14.41 -1.79
N GLU A 243 9.71 14.57 -0.56
CA GLU A 243 10.28 15.84 -0.09
C GLU A 243 11.44 16.31 -0.98
N GLN A 244 12.31 15.39 -1.39
CA GLN A 244 13.44 15.69 -2.28
C GLN A 244 13.00 16.06 -3.70
N ALA A 245 11.90 15.46 -4.18
CA ALA A 245 11.33 15.78 -5.49
C ALA A 245 10.60 17.13 -5.51
N GLY A 246 9.94 17.51 -4.40
CA GLY A 246 9.19 18.77 -4.27
C GLY A 246 10.02 19.99 -3.82
N GLY A 247 11.26 19.80 -3.37
CA GLY A 247 12.19 20.87 -2.98
C GLY A 247 13.00 21.48 -4.14
N LYS A 248 12.54 21.35 -5.39
CA LYS A 248 13.14 21.93 -6.59
C LYS A 248 12.27 23.03 -7.17
#